data_AF-A0A4U0WJ38-F1
#
_entry.id   AF-A0A4U0WJ38-F1
#
_cell.length_a   1.000
_cell.length_b   1.000
_cell.length_c   1.000
_cell.angle_alpha   90.00
_cell.angle_beta   90.00
_cell.angle_gamma   90.00
#
_symmetry.space_group_name_H-M   'P 1'
#
loop_
_entity.id
_entity.type
_entity.pdbx_description
1 polymer ?
#
loop_
_entity_poly.entity_id
_entity_poly.type
_entity_poly.pdbx_seq_one_letter_code
_entity_poly.pdbx_strand_id
1 'polypeptide(L)'
;MASNKMILEASAKHPQPGTAFQYGTAGFRMKADLLDSVVFRVGLLAALRSRKLNGQTIGVMITASHNPPVDNGVKLVDPMGEMLEGSWEPHATLLANAKTDQELLDTYNWLAREVKANTDAPAHVIFARDTRASGPRLVECLTDALKAAGAEYTDYKILTTPQLHYLVRCVNTKGTQYEYGEASEEGYYKKLGEAFKTAMTHRKTSGSVTVDCANGVGGPKLRELIKYLPRGAEGGVDIKVVNDDVVNPDILNSNCGADYVKTQQRAPPSSKANPMDRCCSLDGDADRVVYYFIDESNTFRLLDGDRIATLAASFIRDLARGAGLLDELNIGVVQTAYANGASTNFVTQNLKLPVVCTSTGVKHLHHAAMRFDVGVYFEANGHGTVIFSDRALRTLDKYEPKSPAQHDALKILRALTDLINQAVGDALSDMLLVEVILAHKSITVNEWLNTYIDLPNRLVRVEVPDRNNFTTVEGTAERRLASPAKVQQLIDELVGKYKQGRAFARASGTEDAVR
;
A
#
# COMPACT_ATOMS: atom_id res chain seq x y z
N MET A 1 -35.71 -14.34 5.46
CA MET A 1 -36.55 -14.19 6.68
C MET A 1 -35.75 -14.46 7.97
N ALA A 2 -35.08 -15.60 8.12
CA ALA A 2 -34.23 -15.87 9.30
C ALA A 2 -33.00 -14.93 9.38
N SER A 3 -32.30 -14.70 8.28
CA SER A 3 -31.16 -13.77 8.21
C SER A 3 -31.53 -12.32 8.55
N ASN A 4 -32.68 -11.83 8.07
CA ASN A 4 -33.14 -10.46 8.35
C ASN A 4 -33.34 -10.20 9.85
N LYS A 5 -33.92 -11.16 10.57
CA LYS A 5 -34.08 -11.06 12.02
C LYS A 5 -32.73 -11.04 12.74
N MET A 6 -31.79 -11.89 12.32
CA MET A 6 -30.44 -11.91 12.89
C MET A 6 -29.68 -10.60 12.63
N ILE A 7 -29.84 -9.99 11.44
CA ILE A 7 -29.25 -8.68 11.12
C ILE A 7 -29.80 -7.59 12.02
N LEU A 8 -31.12 -7.53 12.26
CA LEU A 8 -31.73 -6.55 13.15
C LEU A 8 -31.24 -6.72 14.59
N GLU A 9 -31.26 -7.94 15.12
CA GLU A 9 -30.83 -8.24 16.50
C GLU A 9 -29.34 -7.96 16.71
N ALA A 10 -28.50 -8.22 15.71
CA ALA A 10 -27.08 -7.92 15.78
C ALA A 10 -26.81 -6.41 15.61
N SER A 11 -27.50 -5.72 14.70
CA SER A 11 -27.37 -4.28 14.47
C SER A 11 -27.70 -3.47 15.72
N ALA A 12 -28.70 -3.89 16.51
CA ALA A 12 -29.09 -3.23 17.75
C ALA A 12 -27.95 -3.15 18.80
N LYS A 13 -26.93 -4.00 18.70
CA LYS A 13 -25.73 -3.95 19.55
C LYS A 13 -24.70 -2.91 19.10
N HIS A 14 -24.81 -2.41 17.86
CA HIS A 14 -23.86 -1.54 17.18
C HIS A 14 -24.55 -0.25 16.67
N PRO A 15 -25.15 0.56 17.56
CA PRO A 15 -25.95 1.73 17.19
C PRO A 15 -25.11 2.80 16.48
N GLN A 16 -25.73 3.48 15.51
CA GLN A 16 -25.08 4.54 14.75
C GLN A 16 -24.95 5.83 15.60
N PRO A 17 -23.76 6.46 15.71
CA PRO A 17 -23.50 7.55 16.68
C PRO A 17 -23.95 8.96 16.22
N GLY A 18 -24.88 9.07 15.28
CA GLY A 18 -25.39 10.33 14.73
C GLY A 18 -24.42 11.10 13.83
N THR A 19 -23.27 10.52 13.47
CA THR A 19 -22.20 11.18 12.68
C THR A 19 -22.24 10.72 11.22
N ALA A 20 -21.99 11.62 10.27
CA ALA A 20 -21.89 11.23 8.86
C ALA A 20 -20.55 10.56 8.56
N PHE A 21 -20.58 9.46 7.81
CA PHE A 21 -19.38 8.69 7.45
C PHE A 21 -19.13 8.69 5.94
N GLN A 22 -17.88 8.53 5.53
CA GLN A 22 -17.48 8.36 4.13
C GLN A 22 -16.38 7.31 4.03
N TYR A 23 -16.47 6.39 3.06
CA TYR A 23 -15.49 5.31 2.89
C TYR A 23 -14.09 5.82 2.53
N GLY A 24 -13.98 6.94 1.81
CA GLY A 24 -12.69 7.54 1.45
C GLY A 24 -11.82 6.66 0.53
N THR A 25 -10.55 7.04 0.39
CA THR A 25 -9.61 6.38 -0.55
C THR A 25 -9.04 5.06 -0.04
N ALA A 26 -9.14 4.79 1.27
CA ALA A 26 -8.46 3.66 1.90
C ALA A 26 -9.27 3.07 3.05
N GLY A 27 -10.60 3.05 2.89
CA GLY A 27 -11.56 2.61 3.90
C GLY A 27 -11.87 3.68 4.95
N PHE A 28 -12.89 3.41 5.76
CA PHE A 28 -13.28 4.29 6.85
C PHE A 28 -12.13 4.43 7.84
N ARG A 29 -11.79 5.67 8.24
CA ARG A 29 -10.78 5.98 9.25
C ARG A 29 -11.23 7.15 10.09
N MET A 30 -11.18 6.99 11.39
CA MET A 30 -11.56 8.00 12.38
C MET A 30 -11.14 7.52 13.78
N LYS A 31 -11.49 8.30 14.81
CA LYS A 31 -11.35 7.87 16.20
C LYS A 31 -12.05 6.54 16.43
N ALA A 32 -11.39 5.65 17.16
CA ALA A 32 -11.84 4.27 17.27
C ALA A 32 -13.22 4.10 17.95
N ASP A 33 -13.59 5.03 18.84
CA ASP A 33 -14.88 5.06 19.54
C ASP A 33 -16.09 5.28 18.60
N LEU A 34 -15.88 5.79 17.39
CA LEU A 34 -16.92 6.00 16.39
C LEU A 34 -17.10 4.83 15.40
N LEU A 35 -16.27 3.77 15.50
CA LEU A 35 -16.16 2.77 14.44
C LEU A 35 -17.03 1.53 14.59
N ASP A 36 -17.64 1.26 15.75
CA ASP A 36 -18.32 -0.02 16.02
C ASP A 36 -19.46 -0.26 15.01
N SER A 37 -20.31 0.76 14.85
CA SER A 37 -21.40 0.75 13.89
C SER A 37 -20.90 0.59 12.46
N VAL A 38 -19.77 1.22 12.13
CA VAL A 38 -19.16 1.23 10.79
C VAL A 38 -18.59 -0.15 10.46
N VAL A 39 -17.81 -0.74 11.35
CA VAL A 39 -17.18 -2.06 11.15
C VAL A 39 -18.23 -3.15 11.03
N PHE A 40 -19.30 -3.11 11.83
CA PHE A 40 -20.45 -3.99 11.67
C PHE A 40 -21.04 -3.90 10.25
N ARG A 41 -21.31 -2.69 9.76
CA ARG A 41 -21.90 -2.45 8.44
C ARG A 41 -20.95 -2.86 7.30
N VAL A 42 -19.64 -2.70 7.48
CA VAL A 42 -18.63 -3.20 6.55
C VAL A 42 -18.59 -4.73 6.50
N GLY A 43 -18.80 -5.42 7.63
CA GLY A 43 -18.95 -6.88 7.66
C GLY A 43 -20.14 -7.38 6.83
N LEU A 44 -21.28 -6.69 6.90
CA LEU A 44 -22.44 -6.99 6.04
C LEU A 44 -22.10 -6.79 4.56
N LEU A 45 -21.41 -5.69 4.23
CA LEU A 45 -21.00 -5.43 2.85
C LEU A 45 -20.00 -6.46 2.33
N ALA A 46 -19.03 -6.89 3.15
CA ALA A 46 -18.05 -7.90 2.78
C ALA A 46 -18.72 -9.22 2.39
N ALA A 47 -19.70 -9.67 3.19
CA ALA A 47 -20.48 -10.85 2.90
C ALA A 47 -21.29 -10.70 1.58
N LEU A 48 -21.86 -9.51 1.36
CA LEU A 48 -22.60 -9.23 0.13
C LEU A 48 -21.68 -9.18 -1.11
N ARG A 49 -20.48 -8.60 -0.97
CA ARG A 49 -19.47 -8.56 -2.03
C ARG A 49 -19.01 -9.96 -2.40
N SER A 50 -18.75 -10.82 -1.42
CA SER A 50 -18.43 -12.24 -1.66
C SER A 50 -19.53 -12.94 -2.45
N ARG A 51 -20.80 -12.78 -2.05
CA ARG A 51 -21.97 -13.33 -2.77
C ARG A 51 -22.10 -12.80 -4.20
N LYS A 52 -21.84 -11.51 -4.40
CA LYS A 52 -21.85 -10.91 -5.73
C LYS A 52 -20.81 -11.58 -6.64
N LEU A 53 -19.67 -11.96 -6.06
CA LEU A 53 -18.55 -12.60 -6.76
C LEU A 53 -18.60 -14.13 -6.61
N ASN A 54 -19.81 -14.71 -6.54
CA ASN A 54 -20.04 -16.15 -6.51
C ASN A 54 -19.28 -16.90 -5.40
N GLY A 55 -19.14 -16.27 -4.23
CA GLY A 55 -18.47 -16.86 -3.07
C GLY A 55 -16.95 -16.74 -3.11
N GLN A 56 -16.36 -15.90 -3.97
CA GLN A 56 -14.94 -15.57 -3.82
C GLN A 56 -14.67 -14.93 -2.46
N THR A 57 -13.50 -15.22 -1.90
CA THR A 57 -13.09 -14.72 -0.58
C THR A 57 -12.82 -13.23 -0.63
N ILE A 58 -13.42 -12.48 0.30
CA ILE A 58 -13.19 -11.05 0.51
C ILE A 58 -12.35 -10.84 1.77
N GLY A 59 -11.40 -9.92 1.72
CA GLY A 59 -10.61 -9.54 2.88
C GLY A 59 -11.20 -8.35 3.63
N VAL A 60 -11.05 -8.31 4.95
CA VAL A 60 -11.30 -7.11 5.78
C VAL A 60 -10.07 -6.82 6.63
N MET A 61 -9.43 -5.68 6.42
CA MET A 61 -8.29 -5.23 7.23
C MET A 61 -8.74 -4.16 8.22
N ILE A 62 -8.55 -4.41 9.51
CA ILE A 62 -8.79 -3.42 10.58
C ILE A 62 -7.48 -2.74 10.93
N THR A 63 -7.31 -1.51 10.46
CA THR A 63 -6.14 -0.67 10.69
C THR A 63 -6.41 0.77 10.29
N ALA A 64 -5.69 1.71 10.90
CA ALA A 64 -5.53 3.07 10.38
C ALA A 64 -4.10 3.42 9.94
N SER A 65 -3.24 2.44 9.66
CA SER A 65 -1.92 2.66 9.04
C SER A 65 -1.09 3.68 9.86
N HIS A 66 -0.65 4.77 9.24
CA HIS A 66 0.12 5.87 9.84
C HIS A 66 -0.61 6.75 10.86
N ASN A 67 -1.94 6.64 11.01
CA ASN A 67 -2.70 7.49 11.94
C ASN A 67 -2.25 7.30 13.42
N PRO A 68 -2.50 8.28 14.30
CA PRO A 68 -2.24 8.15 15.73
C PRO A 68 -2.95 6.95 16.39
N PRO A 69 -2.46 6.43 17.52
CA PRO A 69 -3.01 5.23 18.18
C PRO A 69 -4.50 5.25 18.51
N VAL A 70 -5.06 6.44 18.78
CA VAL A 70 -6.47 6.65 19.14
C VAL A 70 -7.44 6.41 17.97
N ASP A 71 -6.94 6.47 16.74
CA ASP A 71 -7.72 6.17 15.55
C ASP A 71 -7.74 4.66 15.26
N ASN A 72 -8.69 4.22 14.45
CA ASN A 72 -8.59 2.95 13.74
C ASN A 72 -9.34 3.09 12.41
N GLY A 73 -9.47 1.99 11.68
CA GLY A 73 -10.15 2.00 10.40
C GLY A 73 -10.47 0.60 9.92
N VAL A 74 -11.19 0.54 8.80
CA VAL A 74 -11.55 -0.71 8.15
C VAL A 74 -11.59 -0.53 6.63
N LYS A 75 -10.88 -1.41 5.92
CA LYS A 75 -10.85 -1.47 4.45
C LYS A 75 -11.17 -2.88 3.94
N LEU A 76 -11.80 -2.95 2.78
CA LEU A 76 -12.14 -4.19 2.09
C LEU A 76 -11.08 -4.50 1.03
N VAL A 77 -10.82 -5.79 0.84
CA VAL A 77 -9.88 -6.33 -0.14
C VAL A 77 -10.64 -7.26 -1.07
N ASP A 78 -10.60 -6.98 -2.36
CA ASP A 78 -11.26 -7.76 -3.40
C ASP A 78 -10.45 -9.02 -3.78
N PRO A 79 -11.02 -9.97 -4.56
CA PRO A 79 -10.50 -11.33 -4.64
C PRO A 79 -9.07 -11.51 -5.13
N MET A 80 -8.54 -10.62 -5.97
CA MET A 80 -7.14 -10.68 -6.44
C MET A 80 -6.19 -9.93 -5.51
N GLY A 81 -6.64 -9.57 -4.30
CA GLY A 81 -5.87 -8.83 -3.31
C GLY A 81 -5.82 -7.33 -3.59
N GLU A 82 -6.61 -6.81 -4.52
CA GLU A 82 -6.74 -5.40 -4.81
C GLU A 82 -7.64 -4.68 -3.79
N MET A 83 -7.56 -3.35 -3.77
CA MET A 83 -8.51 -2.53 -3.00
C MET A 83 -9.93 -2.71 -3.55
N LEU A 84 -10.94 -2.55 -2.68
CA LEU A 84 -12.35 -2.56 -3.08
C LEU A 84 -12.61 -1.76 -4.36
N GLU A 85 -13.34 -2.36 -5.29
CA GLU A 85 -13.80 -1.71 -6.51
C GLU A 85 -14.46 -0.35 -6.21
N GLY A 86 -14.02 0.70 -6.89
CA GLY A 86 -14.47 2.08 -6.60
C GLY A 86 -15.99 2.28 -6.69
N SER A 87 -16.69 1.50 -7.51
CA SER A 87 -18.16 1.51 -7.63
C SER A 87 -18.87 1.02 -6.35
N TRP A 88 -18.17 0.33 -5.46
CA TRP A 88 -18.69 -0.20 -4.19
C TRP A 88 -18.45 0.71 -2.97
N GLU A 89 -17.55 1.70 -3.07
CA GLU A 89 -17.31 2.67 -2.00
C GLU A 89 -18.58 3.46 -1.60
N PRO A 90 -19.44 3.91 -2.56
CA PRO A 90 -20.72 4.54 -2.22
C PRO A 90 -21.68 3.60 -1.50
N HIS A 91 -21.65 2.29 -1.78
CA HIS A 91 -22.48 1.31 -1.11
C HIS A 91 -22.06 1.12 0.36
N ALA A 92 -20.75 1.10 0.63
CA ALA A 92 -20.22 1.10 1.98
C ALA A 92 -20.64 2.35 2.75
N THR A 93 -20.52 3.52 2.09
CA THR A 93 -20.93 4.81 2.64
C THR A 93 -22.43 4.83 2.95
N LEU A 94 -23.26 4.31 2.04
CA LEU A 94 -24.71 4.25 2.22
C LEU A 94 -25.08 3.40 3.43
N LEU A 95 -24.53 2.18 3.55
CA LEU A 95 -24.78 1.32 4.71
C LEU A 95 -24.32 1.97 6.01
N ALA A 96 -23.11 2.54 6.04
CA ALA A 96 -22.53 3.22 7.21
C ALA A 96 -23.44 4.31 7.79
N ASN A 97 -24.18 5.01 6.92
CA ASN A 97 -25.03 6.14 7.29
C ASN A 97 -26.51 5.78 7.56
N ALA A 98 -26.91 4.50 7.47
CA ALA A 98 -28.24 4.07 7.87
C ALA A 98 -28.46 4.30 9.37
N LYS A 99 -29.45 5.12 9.72
CA LYS A 99 -29.64 5.68 11.07
C LYS A 99 -30.34 4.72 12.02
N THR A 100 -31.23 3.89 11.50
CA THR A 100 -32.00 2.90 12.29
C THR A 100 -31.67 1.48 11.83
N ASP A 101 -31.89 0.49 12.70
CA ASP A 101 -31.66 -0.92 12.36
C ASP A 101 -32.55 -1.37 11.19
N GLN A 102 -33.79 -0.87 11.15
CA GLN A 102 -34.72 -1.15 10.05
C GLN A 102 -34.24 -0.52 8.74
N GLU A 103 -33.80 0.74 8.77
CA GLU A 103 -33.22 1.41 7.60
C GLU A 103 -31.98 0.67 7.09
N LEU A 104 -31.12 0.17 7.99
CA LEU A 104 -29.96 -0.63 7.62
C LEU A 104 -30.37 -1.92 6.91
N LEU A 105 -31.34 -2.65 7.46
CA LEU A 105 -31.85 -3.88 6.86
C LEU A 105 -32.47 -3.61 5.48
N ASP A 106 -33.29 -2.57 5.36
CA ASP A 106 -33.94 -2.19 4.11
C ASP A 106 -32.90 -1.80 3.05
N THR A 107 -31.88 -1.03 3.45
CA THR A 107 -30.75 -0.64 2.61
C THR A 107 -29.95 -1.87 2.16
N TYR A 108 -29.66 -2.80 3.06
CA TYR A 108 -28.94 -4.05 2.74
C TYR A 108 -29.71 -4.91 1.73
N ASN A 109 -31.02 -5.10 1.95
CA ASN A 109 -31.88 -5.88 1.04
C ASN A 109 -32.10 -5.19 -0.31
N TRP A 110 -32.19 -3.86 -0.32
CA TRP A 110 -32.21 -3.08 -1.56
C TRP A 110 -30.89 -3.26 -2.31
N LEU A 111 -29.76 -3.08 -1.63
CA LEU A 111 -28.43 -3.19 -2.23
C LEU A 111 -28.19 -4.58 -2.82
N ALA A 112 -28.59 -5.64 -2.11
CA ALA A 112 -28.47 -7.01 -2.62
C ALA A 112 -29.20 -7.24 -3.95
N ARG A 113 -30.37 -6.60 -4.12
CA ARG A 113 -31.12 -6.62 -5.39
C ARG A 113 -30.45 -5.75 -6.46
N GLU A 114 -30.02 -4.56 -6.08
CA GLU A 114 -29.40 -3.59 -6.99
C GLU A 114 -28.12 -4.14 -7.62
N VAL A 115 -27.23 -4.69 -6.80
CA VAL A 115 -25.99 -5.31 -7.30
C VAL A 115 -26.24 -6.68 -7.91
N LYS A 116 -27.47 -7.21 -7.85
CA LYS A 116 -27.85 -8.57 -8.31
C LYS A 116 -26.95 -9.63 -7.65
N ALA A 117 -26.79 -9.56 -6.34
CA ALA A 117 -26.05 -10.58 -5.59
C ALA A 117 -26.90 -11.86 -5.51
N ASN A 118 -26.25 -13.02 -5.70
CA ASN A 118 -26.90 -14.30 -5.42
C ASN A 118 -26.94 -14.51 -3.91
N THR A 119 -28.09 -14.27 -3.28
CA THR A 119 -28.25 -14.42 -1.83
C THR A 119 -28.13 -15.87 -1.34
N ASP A 120 -28.28 -16.83 -2.26
CA ASP A 120 -28.15 -18.26 -1.97
C ASP A 120 -26.69 -18.75 -2.10
N ALA A 121 -25.80 -17.94 -2.68
CA ALA A 121 -24.37 -18.25 -2.73
C ALA A 121 -23.74 -18.19 -1.33
N PRO A 122 -22.75 -19.06 -1.05
CA PRO A 122 -21.94 -18.92 0.15
C PRO A 122 -21.20 -17.58 0.13
N ALA A 123 -20.92 -17.05 1.31
CA ALA A 123 -20.09 -15.87 1.49
C ALA A 123 -18.86 -16.28 2.30
N HIS A 124 -17.66 -15.98 1.80
CA HIS A 124 -16.40 -16.26 2.48
C HIS A 124 -15.66 -14.96 2.74
N VAL A 125 -15.32 -14.71 4.00
CA VAL A 125 -14.62 -13.51 4.43
C VAL A 125 -13.42 -13.87 5.30
N ILE A 126 -12.24 -13.39 4.97
CA ILE A 126 -11.08 -13.48 5.86
C ILE A 126 -10.73 -12.11 6.38
N PHE A 127 -10.22 -12.03 7.60
CA PHE A 127 -9.86 -10.74 8.17
C PHE A 127 -8.67 -10.82 9.10
N ALA A 128 -8.04 -9.68 9.29
CA ALA A 128 -6.95 -9.46 10.23
C ALA A 128 -6.97 -8.02 10.73
N ARG A 129 -6.14 -7.75 11.72
CA ARG A 129 -5.97 -6.43 12.32
C ARG A 129 -4.50 -6.10 12.58
N ASP A 130 -4.21 -4.82 12.77
CA ASP A 130 -2.94 -4.36 13.33
C ASP A 130 -2.90 -4.48 14.88
N THR A 131 -1.93 -3.81 15.50
CA THR A 131 -1.66 -3.82 16.94
C THR A 131 -2.45 -2.78 17.74
N ARG A 132 -3.37 -2.03 17.13
CA ARG A 132 -4.15 -0.99 17.84
C ARG A 132 -4.99 -1.59 18.97
N ALA A 133 -5.07 -0.86 20.09
CA ALA A 133 -5.81 -1.28 21.29
C ALA A 133 -7.30 -1.56 21.03
N SER A 134 -7.91 -0.82 20.10
CA SER A 134 -9.32 -0.97 19.72
C SER A 134 -9.59 -2.18 18.81
N GLY A 135 -8.55 -2.79 18.24
CA GLY A 135 -8.66 -3.86 17.25
C GLY A 135 -9.49 -5.07 17.71
N PRO A 136 -9.25 -5.66 18.90
CA PRO A 136 -10.05 -6.77 19.42
C PRO A 136 -11.55 -6.48 19.47
N ARG A 137 -11.95 -5.31 19.98
CA ARG A 137 -13.36 -4.89 20.04
C ARG A 137 -13.96 -4.74 18.65
N LEU A 138 -13.24 -4.13 17.70
CA LEU A 138 -13.72 -3.98 16.32
C LEU A 138 -13.85 -5.33 15.59
N VAL A 139 -13.00 -6.31 15.92
CA VAL A 139 -13.17 -7.69 15.44
C VAL A 139 -14.49 -8.29 15.94
N GLU A 140 -14.90 -8.03 17.18
CA GLU A 140 -16.21 -8.49 17.68
C GLU A 140 -17.35 -7.90 16.84
N CYS A 141 -17.33 -6.59 16.58
CA CYS A 141 -18.30 -5.91 15.69
C CYS A 141 -18.36 -6.56 14.29
N LEU A 142 -17.20 -6.85 13.71
CA LEU A 142 -17.10 -7.51 12.41
C LEU A 142 -17.71 -8.92 12.46
N THR A 143 -17.36 -9.72 13.47
CA THR A 143 -17.84 -11.10 13.57
C THR A 143 -19.35 -11.18 13.83
N ASP A 144 -19.92 -10.23 14.57
CA ASP A 144 -21.37 -10.14 14.75
C ASP A 144 -22.09 -9.93 13.42
N ALA A 145 -21.54 -9.06 12.56
CA ALA A 145 -22.08 -8.84 11.21
C ALA A 145 -21.96 -10.08 10.32
N LEU A 146 -20.80 -10.73 10.30
CA LEU A 146 -20.56 -11.92 9.47
C LEU A 146 -21.47 -13.09 9.89
N LYS A 147 -21.64 -13.31 11.20
CA LYS A 147 -22.60 -14.30 11.73
C LYS A 147 -24.03 -13.96 11.34
N ALA A 148 -24.45 -12.70 11.50
CA ALA A 148 -25.80 -12.27 11.14
C ALA A 148 -26.07 -12.39 9.64
N ALA A 149 -25.06 -12.16 8.80
CA ALA A 149 -25.13 -12.32 7.36
C ALA A 149 -25.02 -13.79 6.90
N GLY A 150 -24.73 -14.74 7.81
CA GLY A 150 -24.51 -16.14 7.47
C GLY A 150 -23.28 -16.37 6.59
N ALA A 151 -22.22 -15.60 6.80
CA ALA A 151 -20.95 -15.75 6.09
C ALA A 151 -20.02 -16.72 6.84
N GLU A 152 -19.30 -17.55 6.09
CA GLU A 152 -18.15 -18.27 6.59
C GLU A 152 -16.97 -17.31 6.72
N TYR A 153 -16.21 -17.42 7.80
CA TYR A 153 -15.10 -16.51 8.02
C TYR A 153 -13.92 -17.11 8.76
N THR A 154 -12.74 -16.55 8.50
CA THR A 154 -11.48 -16.91 9.16
C THR A 154 -10.80 -15.66 9.72
N ASP A 155 -10.50 -15.70 11.02
CA ASP A 155 -9.74 -14.66 11.73
C ASP A 155 -8.24 -15.01 11.73
N TYR A 156 -7.46 -14.30 10.91
CA TYR A 156 -6.00 -14.43 10.84
C TYR A 156 -5.27 -13.60 11.91
N LYS A 157 -5.99 -13.05 12.88
CA LYS A 157 -5.45 -12.35 14.06
C LYS A 157 -4.68 -11.10 13.66
N ILE A 158 -3.37 -11.09 13.90
CA ILE A 158 -2.51 -9.93 13.74
C ILE A 158 -1.65 -10.16 12.51
N LEU A 159 -1.85 -9.34 11.48
CA LEU A 159 -1.10 -9.36 10.22
C LEU A 159 -0.73 -7.94 9.80
N THR A 160 0.31 -7.81 8.97
CA THR A 160 0.48 -6.58 8.19
C THR A 160 -0.66 -6.45 7.17
N THR A 161 -0.94 -5.23 6.69
CA THR A 161 -1.88 -5.04 5.57
C THR A 161 -1.52 -5.94 4.38
N PRO A 162 -0.27 -5.97 3.90
CA PRO A 162 0.09 -6.76 2.72
C PRO A 162 -0.07 -8.27 2.90
N GLN A 163 0.12 -8.78 4.12
CA GLN A 163 -0.11 -10.19 4.43
C GLN A 163 -1.58 -10.58 4.25
N LEU A 164 -2.53 -9.73 4.66
CA LEU A 164 -3.95 -10.01 4.40
C LEU A 164 -4.24 -10.03 2.90
N HIS A 165 -3.73 -9.06 2.14
CA HIS A 165 -3.91 -8.99 0.69
C HIS A 165 -3.31 -10.22 -0.02
N TYR A 166 -2.13 -10.68 0.42
CA TYR A 166 -1.52 -11.93 -0.03
C TYR A 166 -2.45 -13.13 0.20
N LEU A 167 -2.99 -13.28 1.41
CA LEU A 167 -3.87 -14.39 1.76
C LEU A 167 -5.14 -14.42 0.92
N VAL A 168 -5.79 -13.26 0.73
CA VAL A 168 -7.00 -13.14 -0.11
C VAL A 168 -6.71 -13.65 -1.52
N ARG A 169 -5.62 -13.16 -2.13
CA ARG A 169 -5.22 -13.57 -3.47
C ARG A 169 -4.87 -15.07 -3.53
N CYS A 170 -4.12 -15.59 -2.57
CA CYS A 170 -3.77 -17.01 -2.52
C CYS A 170 -4.99 -17.92 -2.40
N VAL A 171 -5.94 -17.59 -1.52
CA VAL A 171 -7.18 -18.38 -1.35
C VAL A 171 -7.97 -18.44 -2.66
N ASN A 172 -8.11 -17.31 -3.35
CA ASN A 172 -8.91 -17.21 -4.56
C ASN A 172 -8.23 -17.76 -5.83
N THR A 173 -6.89 -17.87 -5.83
CA THR A 173 -6.13 -18.35 -6.99
C THR A 173 -5.61 -19.79 -6.83
N LYS A 174 -5.78 -20.40 -5.65
CA LYS A 174 -5.34 -21.77 -5.36
C LYS A 174 -5.87 -22.77 -6.40
N GLY A 175 -4.98 -23.60 -6.94
CA GLY A 175 -5.33 -24.61 -7.94
C GLY A 175 -5.71 -24.05 -9.32
N THR A 176 -5.52 -22.76 -9.56
CA THR A 176 -5.65 -22.15 -10.89
C THR A 176 -4.29 -21.97 -11.54
N GLN A 177 -4.24 -21.66 -12.84
CA GLN A 177 -2.99 -21.28 -13.53
C GLN A 177 -2.35 -19.99 -13.00
N TYR A 178 -3.05 -19.24 -12.15
CA TYR A 178 -2.61 -17.98 -11.55
C TYR A 178 -2.30 -18.13 -10.06
N GLU A 179 -2.07 -19.35 -9.57
CA GLU A 179 -1.80 -19.63 -8.16
C GLU A 179 -0.70 -18.73 -7.61
N TYR A 180 -1.07 -17.91 -6.62
CA TYR A 180 -0.18 -16.86 -6.13
C TYR A 180 0.81 -17.35 -5.07
N GLY A 181 0.51 -18.44 -4.38
CA GLY A 181 1.33 -19.01 -3.32
C GLY A 181 0.48 -19.76 -2.29
N GLU A 182 1.14 -20.31 -1.27
CA GLU A 182 0.46 -20.99 -0.16
C GLU A 182 -0.33 -19.98 0.69
N ALA A 183 -1.63 -20.21 0.89
CA ALA A 183 -2.54 -19.33 1.64
C ALA A 183 -2.34 -19.41 3.17
N SER A 184 -1.13 -19.12 3.63
CA SER A 184 -0.72 -19.09 5.04
C SER A 184 0.29 -17.96 5.29
N GLU A 185 0.42 -17.54 6.55
CA GLU A 185 1.45 -16.57 6.93
C GLU A 185 2.86 -17.12 6.67
N GLU A 186 3.07 -18.41 6.91
CA GLU A 186 4.32 -19.10 6.57
C GLU A 186 4.57 -19.09 5.06
N GLY A 187 3.53 -19.30 4.25
CA GLY A 187 3.58 -19.23 2.79
C GLY A 187 4.07 -17.88 2.28
N TYR A 188 3.61 -16.78 2.91
CA TYR A 188 4.10 -15.43 2.62
C TYR A 188 5.61 -15.31 2.87
N TYR A 189 6.10 -15.78 4.03
CA TYR A 189 7.53 -15.72 4.34
C TYR A 189 8.39 -16.59 3.43
N LYS A 190 7.94 -17.82 3.13
CA LYS A 190 8.62 -18.72 2.20
C LYS A 190 8.71 -18.12 0.81
N LYS A 191 7.60 -17.60 0.27
CA LYS A 191 7.56 -16.97 -1.05
C LYS A 191 8.58 -15.83 -1.14
N LEU A 192 8.56 -14.89 -0.19
CA LEU A 192 9.51 -13.78 -0.19
C LEU A 192 10.96 -14.26 0.00
N GLY A 193 11.20 -15.20 0.91
CA GLY A 193 12.53 -15.72 1.20
C GLY A 193 13.17 -16.45 0.01
N GLU A 194 12.41 -17.30 -0.66
CA GLU A 194 12.86 -18.05 -1.84
C GLU A 194 13.10 -17.15 -3.05
N ALA A 195 12.19 -16.19 -3.28
CA ALA A 195 12.34 -15.20 -4.34
C ALA A 195 13.55 -14.29 -4.10
N PHE A 196 13.74 -13.81 -2.86
CA PHE A 196 14.89 -13.01 -2.47
C PHE A 196 16.20 -13.77 -2.65
N LYS A 197 16.26 -15.02 -2.14
CA LYS A 197 17.43 -15.90 -2.32
C LYS A 197 17.77 -16.09 -3.80
N THR A 198 16.77 -16.28 -4.64
CA THR A 198 16.96 -16.44 -6.10
C THR A 198 17.47 -15.13 -6.71
N ALA A 199 16.86 -14.00 -6.38
CA ALA A 199 17.24 -12.68 -6.87
C ALA A 199 18.67 -12.28 -6.43
N MET A 200 19.14 -12.75 -5.28
CA MET A 200 20.47 -12.49 -4.74
C MET A 200 21.57 -13.43 -5.25
N THR A 201 21.27 -14.34 -6.17
CA THR A 201 22.26 -15.28 -6.72
C THR A 201 23.51 -14.55 -7.23
N HIS A 202 24.69 -14.93 -6.72
CA HIS A 202 26.00 -14.30 -7.04
C HIS A 202 26.13 -12.81 -6.65
N ARG A 203 25.30 -12.34 -5.72
CA ARG A 203 25.37 -11.00 -5.13
C ARG A 203 25.48 -11.08 -3.62
N LYS A 204 25.96 -9.97 -3.03
CA LYS A 204 26.05 -9.80 -1.58
C LYS A 204 25.65 -8.37 -1.26
N THR A 205 24.90 -8.19 -0.18
CA THR A 205 24.67 -6.86 0.37
C THR A 205 25.95 -6.32 1.00
N SER A 206 26.07 -5.00 1.05
CA SER A 206 27.14 -4.31 1.76
C SER A 206 26.58 -3.68 3.04
N GLY A 207 27.09 -4.12 4.19
CA GLY A 207 26.64 -3.66 5.50
C GLY A 207 25.20 -4.05 5.85
N SER A 208 24.78 -3.67 7.07
CA SER A 208 23.43 -3.91 7.58
C SER A 208 22.44 -2.83 7.15
N VAL A 209 21.15 -3.16 7.14
CA VAL A 209 20.05 -2.19 7.11
C VAL A 209 19.39 -2.11 8.49
N THR A 210 19.18 -0.88 8.99
CA THR A 210 18.41 -0.64 10.24
C THR A 210 16.98 -0.27 9.88
N VAL A 211 16.02 -1.03 10.43
CA VAL A 211 14.61 -0.92 10.08
C VAL A 211 13.81 -0.46 11.30
N ASP A 212 13.34 0.77 11.24
CA ASP A 212 12.38 1.33 12.18
C ASP A 212 10.98 0.79 11.84
N CYS A 213 10.41 0.01 12.76
CA CYS A 213 9.15 -0.69 12.56
C CYS A 213 7.93 0.05 13.14
N ALA A 214 8.08 1.35 13.46
CA ALA A 214 7.00 2.24 13.91
C ALA A 214 6.24 1.77 15.17
N ASN A 215 6.82 0.86 15.95
CA ASN A 215 6.16 0.09 17.02
C ASN A 215 4.86 -0.63 16.54
N GLY A 216 4.80 -0.93 15.24
CA GLY A 216 3.66 -1.52 14.57
C GLY A 216 3.81 -3.02 14.31
N VAL A 217 2.78 -3.59 13.67
CA VAL A 217 2.74 -5.03 13.36
C VAL A 217 3.91 -5.47 12.47
N GLY A 218 4.49 -4.56 11.67
CA GLY A 218 5.67 -4.83 10.86
C GLY A 218 6.89 -5.34 11.64
N GLY A 219 7.07 -4.94 12.91
CA GLY A 219 8.22 -5.33 13.72
C GLY A 219 8.31 -6.85 13.96
N PRO A 220 7.32 -7.45 14.64
CA PRO A 220 7.27 -8.90 14.84
C PRO A 220 7.27 -9.69 13.53
N LYS A 221 6.60 -9.20 12.49
CA LYS A 221 6.48 -9.89 11.19
C LYS A 221 7.79 -9.86 10.40
N LEU A 222 8.55 -8.76 10.48
CA LEU A 222 9.91 -8.69 9.94
C LEU A 222 10.87 -9.61 10.70
N ARG A 223 10.78 -9.68 12.04
CA ARG A 223 11.57 -10.65 12.82
C ARG A 223 11.30 -12.09 12.43
N GLU A 224 10.06 -12.42 12.08
CA GLU A 224 9.70 -13.75 11.58
C GLU A 224 10.26 -13.98 10.17
N LEU A 225 10.06 -13.02 9.25
CA LEU A 225 10.58 -13.08 7.87
C LEU A 225 12.10 -13.28 7.83
N ILE A 226 12.87 -12.65 8.73
CA ILE A 226 14.33 -12.81 8.82
C ILE A 226 14.75 -14.28 8.95
N LYS A 227 13.93 -15.15 9.57
CA LYS A 227 14.24 -16.58 9.71
C LYS A 227 14.20 -17.34 8.38
N TYR A 228 13.51 -16.79 7.38
CA TYR A 228 13.37 -17.35 6.03
C TYR A 228 14.34 -16.72 5.03
N LEU A 229 15.14 -15.74 5.46
CA LEU A 229 16.12 -15.06 4.62
C LEU A 229 17.54 -15.63 4.83
N PRO A 230 18.37 -15.71 3.79
CA PRO A 230 19.80 -15.94 3.96
C PRO A 230 20.41 -14.79 4.76
N ARG A 231 21.46 -15.07 5.55
CA ARG A 231 22.22 -14.03 6.26
C ARG A 231 23.12 -13.25 5.30
N GLY A 232 23.58 -12.05 5.68
CA GLY A 232 24.47 -11.22 4.84
C GLY A 232 25.71 -11.96 4.33
N ALA A 233 26.37 -12.70 5.21
CA ALA A 233 27.56 -13.52 4.87
C ALA A 233 27.29 -14.60 3.81
N GLU A 234 26.04 -15.06 3.71
CA GLU A 234 25.56 -16.15 2.83
C GLU A 234 24.89 -15.62 1.55
N GLY A 235 25.07 -14.33 1.24
CA GLY A 235 24.43 -13.70 0.07
C GLY A 235 23.04 -13.14 0.35
N GLY A 236 22.68 -12.94 1.61
CA GLY A 236 21.44 -12.27 2.00
C GLY A 236 21.63 -10.86 2.52
N VAL A 237 20.89 -10.50 3.56
CA VAL A 237 20.88 -9.15 4.16
C VAL A 237 20.90 -9.23 5.69
N ASP A 238 21.72 -8.38 6.32
CA ASP A 238 21.75 -8.26 7.79
C ASP A 238 20.80 -7.13 8.22
N ILE A 239 19.69 -7.51 8.89
CA ILE A 239 18.62 -6.59 9.27
C ILE A 239 18.65 -6.32 10.78
N LYS A 240 18.66 -5.05 11.18
CA LYS A 240 18.54 -4.59 12.57
C LYS A 240 17.16 -3.98 12.79
N VAL A 241 16.31 -4.65 13.57
CA VAL A 241 14.97 -4.16 13.91
C VAL A 241 15.01 -3.22 15.10
N VAL A 242 14.41 -2.03 14.97
CA VAL A 242 14.21 -1.04 16.05
C VAL A 242 12.76 -0.54 16.05
N ASN A 243 12.34 0.08 17.16
CA ASN A 243 10.96 0.55 17.38
C ASN A 243 9.95 -0.57 17.07
N ASP A 244 9.97 -1.65 17.84
CA ASP A 244 9.11 -2.83 17.68
C ASP A 244 8.33 -3.18 18.95
N ASP A 245 8.14 -2.21 19.87
CA ASP A 245 7.35 -2.40 21.07
C ASP A 245 5.85 -2.34 20.76
N VAL A 246 5.33 -3.49 20.32
CA VAL A 246 3.91 -3.71 20.03
C VAL A 246 3.07 -3.97 21.28
N VAL A 247 3.69 -4.04 22.46
CA VAL A 247 2.98 -4.28 23.73
C VAL A 247 2.32 -2.99 24.20
N ASN A 248 2.97 -1.85 24.00
CA ASN A 248 2.42 -0.54 24.26
C ASN A 248 1.78 0.08 22.99
N PRO A 249 0.45 0.07 22.83
CA PRO A 249 -0.19 0.64 21.64
C PRO A 249 -0.05 2.16 21.53
N ASP A 250 0.21 2.88 22.63
CA ASP A 250 0.26 4.35 22.66
C ASP A 250 1.49 4.94 21.95
N ILE A 251 2.50 4.11 21.68
CA ILE A 251 3.73 4.51 20.98
C ILE A 251 3.74 4.11 19.50
N LEU A 252 2.65 3.51 18.99
CA LEU A 252 2.46 3.23 17.57
C LEU A 252 2.58 4.54 16.77
N ASN A 253 3.47 4.57 15.77
CA ASN A 253 3.79 5.74 14.94
C ASN A 253 4.26 6.99 15.74
N SER A 254 4.60 6.86 17.02
CA SER A 254 4.97 8.02 17.85
C SER A 254 6.42 8.41 17.64
N ASN A 255 6.65 9.54 16.98
CA ASN A 255 7.98 10.07 16.63
C ASN A 255 8.88 9.09 15.85
N CYS A 256 8.27 8.15 15.13
CA CYS A 256 8.93 7.14 14.31
C CYS A 256 8.01 6.72 13.16
N GLY A 257 8.52 5.87 12.26
CA GLY A 257 7.80 5.34 11.13
C GLY A 257 7.87 6.20 9.87
N ALA A 258 7.43 5.63 8.75
CA ALA A 258 7.59 6.19 7.41
C ALA A 258 6.97 7.59 7.27
N ASP A 259 5.76 7.79 7.81
CA ASP A 259 5.06 9.07 7.75
C ASP A 259 5.79 10.16 8.54
N TYR A 260 6.27 9.85 9.75
CA TYR A 260 7.09 10.77 10.55
C TYR A 260 8.36 11.18 9.80
N VAL A 261 9.12 10.20 9.27
CA VAL A 261 10.37 10.45 8.55
C VAL A 261 10.12 11.29 7.30
N LYS A 262 9.07 10.96 6.54
CA LYS A 262 8.71 11.67 5.31
C LYS A 262 8.26 13.11 5.58
N THR A 263 7.39 13.31 6.58
CA THR A 263 6.79 14.63 6.84
C THR A 263 7.72 15.56 7.60
N GLN A 264 8.48 15.03 8.57
CA GLN A 264 9.42 15.82 9.37
C GLN A 264 10.80 15.97 8.72
N GLN A 265 11.07 15.20 7.65
CA GLN A 265 12.36 15.14 6.95
C GLN A 265 13.55 15.03 7.92
N ARG A 266 13.43 14.10 8.87
CA ARG A 266 14.46 13.78 9.86
C ARG A 266 14.31 12.33 10.33
N ALA A 267 15.39 11.74 10.82
CA ALA A 267 15.35 10.43 11.45
C ALA A 267 14.49 10.45 12.73
N PRO A 268 13.97 9.29 13.18
CA PRO A 268 13.35 9.18 14.51
C PRO A 268 14.31 9.70 15.60
N PRO A 269 13.85 10.49 16.58
CA PRO A 269 14.72 11.03 17.63
C PRO A 269 15.37 9.94 18.49
N SER A 270 14.77 8.75 18.53
CA SER A 270 15.31 7.56 19.20
C SER A 270 16.42 6.85 18.40
N SER A 271 16.66 7.26 17.15
CA SER A 271 17.64 6.62 16.28
C SER A 271 19.05 6.71 16.84
N LYS A 272 19.78 5.61 16.72
CA LYS A 272 21.20 5.47 17.08
C LYS A 272 22.06 5.13 15.85
N ALA A 273 21.53 5.37 14.65
CA ALA A 273 22.25 5.13 13.41
C ALA A 273 23.46 6.06 13.30
N ASN A 274 24.60 5.52 12.88
CA ASN A 274 25.80 6.28 12.62
C ASN A 274 25.71 6.96 11.24
N PRO A 275 26.57 7.94 10.93
CA PRO A 275 26.73 8.43 9.57
C PRO A 275 26.95 7.27 8.59
N MET A 276 26.30 7.36 7.44
CA MET A 276 26.28 6.38 6.34
C MET A 276 25.60 5.04 6.65
N ASP A 277 25.03 4.83 7.84
CA ASP A 277 24.20 3.67 8.10
C ASP A 277 22.94 3.71 7.22
N ARG A 278 22.73 2.64 6.45
CA ARG A 278 21.52 2.46 5.64
C ARG A 278 20.33 2.19 6.55
N CYS A 279 19.34 3.07 6.50
CA CYS A 279 18.14 2.98 7.32
C CYS A 279 16.88 2.99 6.46
N CYS A 280 15.83 2.33 6.93
CA CYS A 280 14.49 2.53 6.43
C CYS A 280 13.47 2.55 7.56
N SER A 281 12.29 3.12 7.31
CA SER A 281 11.16 3.13 8.23
C SER A 281 9.94 2.55 7.55
N LEU A 282 9.27 1.63 8.25
CA LEU A 282 7.93 1.13 7.92
C LEU A 282 6.87 2.08 8.51
N ASP A 283 5.61 1.99 8.08
CA ASP A 283 4.48 2.54 8.84
C ASP A 283 3.79 1.46 9.70
N GLY A 284 2.77 1.87 10.48
CA GLY A 284 2.17 1.03 11.52
C GLY A 284 1.60 -0.31 11.06
N ASP A 285 1.12 -0.41 9.82
CA ASP A 285 0.61 -1.65 9.20
C ASP A 285 1.51 -2.21 8.08
N ALA A 286 2.70 -1.63 7.90
CA ALA A 286 3.74 -2.03 6.97
C ALA A 286 3.30 -2.07 5.50
N ASP A 287 2.52 -1.08 5.05
CA ASP A 287 2.19 -0.85 3.63
C ASP A 287 2.99 0.28 2.98
N ARG A 288 3.87 0.95 3.76
CA ARG A 288 4.80 1.98 3.27
C ARG A 288 6.22 1.73 3.75
N VAL A 289 7.19 2.03 2.89
CA VAL A 289 8.60 2.11 3.26
C VAL A 289 9.25 3.35 2.68
N VAL A 290 10.08 4.02 3.49
CA VAL A 290 11.00 5.05 3.03
C VAL A 290 12.40 4.73 3.54
N TYR A 291 13.41 4.99 2.71
CA TYR A 291 14.82 4.88 3.10
C TYR A 291 15.38 6.24 3.50
N TYR A 292 16.44 6.22 4.28
CA TYR A 292 17.21 7.41 4.64
C TYR A 292 18.59 7.05 5.17
N PHE A 293 19.44 8.05 5.29
CA PHE A 293 20.71 7.96 6.00
C PHE A 293 21.11 9.34 6.50
N ILE A 294 22.08 9.38 7.41
CA ILE A 294 22.79 10.60 7.78
C ILE A 294 24.09 10.62 6.99
N ASP A 295 24.37 11.68 6.23
CA ASP A 295 25.62 11.76 5.47
C ASP A 295 26.83 12.07 6.37
N GLU A 296 28.03 12.06 5.80
CA GLU A 296 29.28 12.37 6.52
C GLU A 296 29.30 13.78 7.14
N SER A 297 28.47 14.70 6.63
CA SER A 297 28.30 16.05 7.16
C SER A 297 27.20 16.13 8.25
N ASN A 298 26.76 14.98 8.79
CA ASN A 298 25.66 14.87 9.74
C ASN A 298 24.32 15.44 9.23
N THR A 299 24.11 15.45 7.92
CA THR A 299 22.85 15.92 7.31
C THR A 299 21.94 14.74 6.99
N PHE A 300 20.68 14.83 7.40
CA PHE A 300 19.68 13.83 7.04
C PHE A 300 19.37 13.86 5.53
N ARG A 301 19.36 12.68 4.91
CA ARG A 301 19.05 12.47 3.49
C ARG A 301 17.90 11.49 3.36
N LEU A 302 16.82 11.93 2.73
CA LEU A 302 15.63 11.12 2.46
C LEU A 302 15.74 10.41 1.12
N LEU A 303 15.32 9.14 1.10
CA LEU A 303 15.16 8.30 -0.08
C LEU A 303 13.72 7.76 -0.09
N ASP A 304 12.78 8.59 -0.57
CA ASP A 304 11.35 8.33 -0.48
C ASP A 304 10.81 7.40 -1.58
N GLY A 305 9.47 7.29 -1.68
CA GLY A 305 8.84 6.41 -2.68
C GLY A 305 9.22 6.71 -4.13
N ASP A 306 9.48 7.97 -4.52
CA ASP A 306 9.95 8.28 -5.88
C ASP A 306 11.37 7.77 -6.13
N ARG A 307 12.21 7.79 -5.09
CA ARG A 307 13.55 7.21 -5.12
C ARG A 307 13.50 5.70 -5.28
N ILE A 308 12.55 5.03 -4.63
CA ILE A 308 12.31 3.59 -4.79
C ILE A 308 11.78 3.28 -6.19
N ALA A 309 10.78 4.02 -6.68
CA ALA A 309 10.23 3.86 -8.03
C ALA A 309 11.30 3.99 -9.12
N THR A 310 12.12 5.04 -9.04
CA THR A 310 13.20 5.27 -10.01
C THR A 310 14.30 4.20 -9.94
N LEU A 311 14.62 3.71 -8.74
CA LEU A 311 15.56 2.62 -8.52
C LEU A 311 15.04 1.30 -9.14
N ALA A 312 13.78 0.95 -8.85
CA ALA A 312 13.12 -0.24 -9.37
C ALA A 312 12.98 -0.18 -10.90
N ALA A 313 12.48 0.94 -11.45
CA ALA A 313 12.32 1.13 -12.88
C ALA A 313 13.66 1.04 -13.64
N SER A 314 14.73 1.62 -13.08
CA SER A 314 16.08 1.48 -13.65
C SER A 314 16.52 0.02 -13.67
N PHE A 315 16.37 -0.71 -12.56
CA PHE A 315 16.84 -2.08 -12.45
C PHE A 315 16.07 -3.04 -13.36
N ILE A 316 14.74 -2.95 -13.36
CA ILE A 316 13.88 -3.77 -14.22
C ILE A 316 14.18 -3.50 -15.69
N ARG A 317 14.37 -2.24 -16.09
CA ARG A 317 14.78 -1.89 -17.46
C ARG A 317 16.13 -2.50 -17.83
N ASP A 318 17.11 -2.47 -16.92
CA ASP A 318 18.43 -3.04 -17.17
C ASP A 318 18.37 -4.57 -17.27
N LEU A 319 17.57 -5.23 -16.42
CA LEU A 319 17.31 -6.67 -16.51
C LEU A 319 16.58 -7.06 -17.79
N ALA A 320 15.54 -6.33 -18.18
CA ALA A 320 14.82 -6.55 -19.43
C ALA A 320 15.75 -6.40 -20.63
N ARG A 321 16.67 -5.41 -20.61
CA ARG A 321 17.72 -5.28 -21.63
C ARG A 321 18.67 -6.45 -21.61
N GLY A 322 19.17 -6.82 -20.43
CA GLY A 322 20.10 -7.94 -20.24
C GLY A 322 19.51 -9.28 -20.70
N ALA A 323 18.20 -9.48 -20.53
CA ALA A 323 17.46 -10.63 -21.00
C ALA A 323 17.12 -10.59 -22.50
N GLY A 324 17.31 -9.45 -23.18
CA GLY A 324 16.89 -9.28 -24.59
C GLY A 324 15.38 -9.12 -24.78
N LEU A 325 14.69 -8.58 -23.77
CA LEU A 325 13.23 -8.40 -23.69
C LEU A 325 12.81 -6.93 -23.62
N LEU A 326 13.73 -5.98 -23.70
CA LEU A 326 13.41 -4.56 -23.53
C LEU A 326 12.39 -4.04 -24.57
N ASP A 327 12.49 -4.53 -25.81
CA ASP A 327 11.57 -4.13 -26.89
C ASP A 327 10.23 -4.90 -26.85
N GLU A 328 10.15 -5.98 -26.07
CA GLU A 328 8.97 -6.84 -25.93
C GLU A 328 8.07 -6.44 -24.75
N LEU A 329 8.62 -5.72 -23.78
CA LEU A 329 7.96 -5.32 -22.55
C LEU A 329 7.77 -3.80 -22.49
N ASN A 330 6.52 -3.34 -22.51
CA ASN A 330 6.21 -1.95 -22.25
C ASN A 330 6.33 -1.64 -20.74
N ILE A 331 7.45 -1.04 -20.35
CA ILE A 331 7.74 -0.63 -18.96
C ILE A 331 7.33 0.83 -18.76
N GLY A 332 6.56 1.13 -17.71
CA GLY A 332 6.15 2.50 -17.39
C GLY A 332 6.21 2.82 -15.90
N VAL A 333 6.30 4.10 -15.58
CA VAL A 333 6.28 4.61 -14.21
C VAL A 333 5.03 5.44 -13.98
N VAL A 334 4.30 5.17 -12.89
CA VAL A 334 3.12 5.94 -12.50
C VAL A 334 3.42 6.72 -11.23
N GLN A 335 3.13 8.01 -11.26
CA GLN A 335 3.38 8.96 -10.18
C GLN A 335 2.12 9.76 -9.85
N THR A 336 2.14 10.48 -8.74
CA THR A 336 1.13 11.51 -8.42
C THR A 336 1.74 12.90 -8.55
N ALA A 337 0.92 13.94 -8.38
CA ALA A 337 1.37 15.33 -8.38
C ALA A 337 2.43 15.64 -7.30
N TYR A 338 2.50 14.84 -6.23
CA TYR A 338 3.48 14.99 -5.15
C TYR A 338 4.90 14.59 -5.56
N ALA A 339 5.08 13.85 -6.66
CA ALA A 339 6.39 13.38 -7.08
C ALA A 339 7.34 14.52 -7.43
N ASN A 340 8.57 14.51 -6.94
CA ASN A 340 9.53 15.58 -7.24
C ASN A 340 9.72 15.72 -8.76
N GLY A 341 9.69 16.95 -9.30
CA GLY A 341 9.88 17.16 -10.74
C GLY A 341 11.21 16.59 -11.28
N ALA A 342 12.24 16.51 -10.44
CA ALA A 342 13.50 15.87 -10.78
C ALA A 342 13.38 14.36 -11.02
N SER A 343 12.54 13.65 -10.26
CA SER A 343 12.32 12.21 -10.45
C SER A 343 11.62 11.94 -11.78
N THR A 344 10.56 12.70 -12.09
CA THR A 344 9.88 12.64 -13.40
C THR A 344 10.85 12.93 -14.55
N ASN A 345 11.71 13.94 -14.40
CA ASN A 345 12.73 14.26 -15.40
C ASN A 345 13.75 13.14 -15.54
N PHE A 346 14.22 12.52 -14.45
CA PHE A 346 15.15 11.40 -14.50
C PHE A 346 14.54 10.20 -15.25
N VAL A 347 13.28 9.84 -14.96
CA VAL A 347 12.61 8.73 -15.67
C VAL A 347 12.49 9.01 -17.17
N THR A 348 12.01 10.20 -17.52
CA THR A 348 11.74 10.54 -18.94
C THR A 348 13.02 10.82 -19.73
N GLN A 349 14.01 11.50 -19.13
CA GLN A 349 15.21 11.95 -19.83
C GLN A 349 16.38 10.97 -19.73
N ASN A 350 16.54 10.23 -18.63
CA ASN A 350 17.66 9.30 -18.43
C ASN A 350 17.25 7.85 -18.66
N LEU A 351 16.13 7.41 -18.07
CA LEU A 351 15.64 6.04 -18.26
C LEU A 351 14.92 5.87 -19.61
N LYS A 352 14.44 6.97 -20.22
CA LYS A 352 13.63 6.96 -21.45
C LYS A 352 12.37 6.09 -21.32
N LEU A 353 11.75 6.13 -20.14
CA LEU A 353 10.50 5.42 -19.87
C LEU A 353 9.32 6.41 -19.84
N PRO A 354 8.11 5.99 -20.26
CA PRO A 354 6.90 6.79 -20.11
C PRO A 354 6.56 7.01 -18.63
N VAL A 355 6.06 8.20 -18.31
CA VAL A 355 5.52 8.55 -17.00
C VAL A 355 4.05 8.93 -17.12
N VAL A 356 3.21 8.36 -16.25
CA VAL A 356 1.79 8.73 -16.13
C VAL A 356 1.56 9.37 -14.75
N CYS A 357 0.94 10.56 -14.73
CA CYS A 357 0.53 11.20 -13.48
C CYS A 357 -0.95 10.90 -13.21
N THR A 358 -1.27 10.40 -12.01
CA THR A 358 -2.66 10.15 -11.57
C THR A 358 -3.01 10.97 -10.33
N SER A 359 -4.29 10.99 -9.99
CA SER A 359 -4.75 11.43 -8.67
C SER A 359 -4.10 10.58 -7.57
N THR A 360 -3.95 11.15 -6.38
CA THR A 360 -3.47 10.50 -5.16
C THR A 360 -4.39 9.35 -4.74
N GLY A 361 -3.78 8.30 -4.21
CA GLY A 361 -4.47 7.09 -3.79
C GLY A 361 -4.13 5.91 -4.69
N VAL A 362 -3.63 4.86 -4.05
CA VAL A 362 -3.11 3.62 -4.67
C VAL A 362 -4.05 3.04 -5.73
N LYS A 363 -5.37 3.13 -5.55
CA LYS A 363 -6.36 2.69 -6.54
C LYS A 363 -6.14 3.31 -7.93
N HIS A 364 -5.84 4.61 -7.99
CA HIS A 364 -5.62 5.32 -9.25
C HIS A 364 -4.28 4.95 -9.87
N LEU A 365 -3.24 4.85 -9.04
CA LEU A 365 -1.91 4.45 -9.48
C LEU A 365 -1.92 3.02 -10.04
N HIS A 366 -2.51 2.09 -9.30
CA HIS A 366 -2.62 0.68 -9.67
C HIS A 366 -3.34 0.52 -11.02
N HIS A 367 -4.52 1.13 -11.18
CA HIS A 367 -5.27 1.06 -12.44
C HIS A 367 -4.50 1.65 -13.63
N ALA A 368 -3.74 2.73 -13.44
CA ALA A 368 -2.88 3.27 -14.49
C ALA A 368 -1.68 2.37 -14.78
N ALA A 369 -1.10 1.75 -13.76
CA ALA A 369 0.04 0.84 -13.89
C ALA A 369 -0.34 -0.42 -14.69
N MET A 370 -1.60 -0.88 -14.59
CA MET A 370 -2.09 -2.07 -15.30
C MET A 370 -2.12 -1.91 -16.83
N ARG A 371 -1.92 -0.68 -17.34
CA ARG A 371 -1.83 -0.38 -18.77
C ARG A 371 -0.45 -0.70 -19.36
N PHE A 372 0.53 -1.01 -18.51
CA PHE A 372 1.88 -1.40 -18.89
C PHE A 372 2.05 -2.91 -18.76
N ASP A 373 3.03 -3.46 -19.47
CA ASP A 373 3.47 -4.84 -19.23
C ASP A 373 4.19 -4.94 -17.88
N VAL A 374 4.97 -3.91 -17.55
CA VAL A 374 5.54 -3.72 -16.21
C VAL A 374 5.26 -2.30 -15.73
N GLY A 375 4.35 -2.17 -14.77
CA GLY A 375 3.94 -0.89 -14.21
C GLY A 375 4.56 -0.66 -12.84
N VAL A 376 5.53 0.25 -12.74
CA VAL A 376 6.13 0.67 -11.48
C VAL A 376 5.34 1.86 -10.93
N TYR A 377 4.84 1.78 -9.70
CA TYR A 377 4.14 2.91 -9.10
C TYR A 377 4.47 3.06 -7.62
N PHE A 378 4.84 4.27 -7.22
CA PHE A 378 4.99 4.64 -5.81
C PHE A 378 4.48 6.06 -5.60
N GLU A 379 3.84 6.29 -4.47
CA GLU A 379 3.62 7.62 -3.93
C GLU A 379 4.86 8.05 -3.12
N ALA A 380 5.14 9.35 -3.08
CA ALA A 380 6.28 9.91 -2.33
C ALA A 380 6.26 9.58 -0.82
N ASN A 381 5.13 9.10 -0.29
CA ASN A 381 5.00 8.64 1.11
C ASN A 381 5.55 7.23 1.35
N GLY A 382 6.01 6.53 0.30
CA GLY A 382 6.56 5.17 0.39
C GLY A 382 5.57 4.05 0.10
N HIS A 383 4.29 4.33 -0.17
CA HIS A 383 3.35 3.31 -0.63
C HIS A 383 3.52 3.08 -2.13
N GLY A 384 3.80 1.84 -2.55
CA GLY A 384 3.86 1.49 -3.95
C GLY A 384 4.23 0.04 -4.17
N THR A 385 4.26 -0.38 -5.43
CA THR A 385 4.80 -1.68 -5.84
C THR A 385 5.07 -1.68 -7.36
N VAL A 386 5.44 -2.84 -7.91
CA VAL A 386 5.51 -3.11 -9.33
C VAL A 386 4.54 -4.22 -9.69
N ILE A 387 3.76 -4.03 -10.75
CA ILE A 387 2.87 -5.06 -11.28
C ILE A 387 3.33 -5.54 -12.65
N PHE A 388 3.11 -6.83 -12.91
CA PHE A 388 3.41 -7.48 -14.18
C PHE A 388 2.10 -7.94 -14.82
N SER A 389 1.86 -7.56 -16.07
CA SER A 389 0.67 -7.99 -16.79
C SER A 389 0.71 -9.50 -17.06
N ASP A 390 -0.45 -10.12 -17.28
CA ASP A 390 -0.51 -11.54 -17.70
C ASP A 390 0.31 -11.80 -18.97
N ARG A 391 0.36 -10.81 -19.87
CA ARG A 391 1.22 -10.88 -21.06
C ARG A 391 2.69 -10.91 -20.64
N ALA A 392 3.12 -10.00 -19.78
CA ALA A 392 4.50 -9.95 -19.28
C ALA A 392 4.89 -11.26 -18.60
N LEU A 393 4.07 -11.77 -17.68
CA LEU A 393 4.32 -13.04 -16.99
C LEU A 393 4.47 -14.21 -17.97
N ARG A 394 3.56 -14.33 -18.96
CA ARG A 394 3.66 -15.36 -20.01
C ARG A 394 4.89 -15.19 -20.89
N THR A 395 5.25 -13.95 -21.24
CA THR A 395 6.47 -13.66 -22.00
C THR A 395 7.70 -14.10 -21.22
N LEU A 396 7.78 -13.73 -19.94
CA LEU A 396 8.89 -14.10 -19.07
C LEU A 396 9.00 -15.61 -18.90
N ASP A 397 7.89 -16.31 -18.70
CA ASP A 397 7.86 -17.77 -18.50
C ASP A 397 8.28 -18.55 -19.76
N LYS A 398 7.81 -18.14 -20.94
CA LYS A 398 8.08 -18.85 -22.21
C LYS A 398 9.40 -18.46 -22.88
N TYR A 399 10.05 -17.38 -22.46
CA TYR A 399 11.25 -16.90 -23.14
C TYR A 399 12.43 -17.85 -22.93
N GLU A 400 13.04 -18.28 -24.03
CA GLU A 400 14.26 -19.07 -24.04
C GLU A 400 15.48 -18.16 -24.25
N PRO A 401 16.37 -18.01 -23.24
CA PRO A 401 17.55 -17.17 -23.35
C PRO A 401 18.58 -17.78 -24.30
N LYS A 402 19.27 -16.93 -25.07
CA LYS A 402 20.26 -17.35 -26.08
C LYS A 402 21.70 -17.34 -25.56
N SER A 403 21.92 -16.85 -24.33
CA SER A 403 23.23 -16.80 -23.68
C SER A 403 23.11 -16.96 -22.17
N PRO A 404 24.20 -17.35 -21.47
CA PRO A 404 24.22 -17.40 -20.01
C PRO A 404 23.86 -16.05 -19.35
N ALA A 405 24.32 -14.93 -19.92
CA ALA A 405 24.00 -13.60 -19.39
C ALA A 405 22.51 -13.27 -19.51
N GLN A 406 21.87 -13.64 -20.64
CA GLN A 406 20.42 -13.49 -20.80
C GLN A 406 19.65 -14.38 -19.83
N HIS A 407 20.13 -15.61 -19.64
CA HIS A 407 19.54 -16.56 -18.70
C HIS A 407 19.56 -16.01 -17.28
N ASP A 408 20.70 -15.46 -16.83
CA ASP A 408 20.82 -14.88 -15.49
C ASP A 408 19.92 -13.66 -15.31
N ALA A 409 19.88 -12.74 -16.28
CA ALA A 409 18.99 -11.58 -16.23
C ALA A 409 17.51 -11.98 -16.19
N LEU A 410 17.10 -12.97 -17.00
CA LEU A 410 15.75 -13.50 -17.00
C LEU A 410 15.40 -14.19 -15.69
N LYS A 411 16.32 -14.98 -15.12
CA LYS A 411 16.13 -15.65 -13.83
C LYS A 411 15.89 -14.63 -12.71
N ILE A 412 16.67 -13.55 -12.67
CA ILE A 412 16.48 -12.48 -11.68
C ILE A 412 15.13 -11.78 -11.93
N LEU A 413 14.80 -11.47 -13.18
CA LEU A 413 13.54 -10.80 -13.52
C LEU A 413 12.31 -11.64 -13.12
N ARG A 414 12.35 -12.97 -13.33
CA ARG A 414 11.33 -13.91 -12.82
C ARG A 414 11.28 -13.94 -11.29
N ALA A 415 12.43 -13.97 -10.62
CA ALA A 415 12.45 -13.91 -9.16
C ALA A 415 11.83 -12.60 -8.62
N LEU A 416 12.00 -11.48 -9.32
CA LEU A 416 11.33 -10.23 -8.96
C LEU A 416 9.80 -10.31 -9.05
N THR A 417 9.24 -11.10 -9.98
CA THR A 417 7.77 -11.24 -10.07
C THR A 417 7.15 -11.94 -8.85
N ASP A 418 7.94 -12.74 -8.15
CA ASP A 418 7.54 -13.40 -6.90
C ASP A 418 7.97 -12.64 -5.64
N LEU A 419 9.08 -11.92 -5.70
CA LEU A 419 9.56 -11.09 -4.58
C LEU A 419 8.65 -9.88 -4.37
N ILE A 420 8.19 -9.26 -5.46
CA ILE A 420 7.38 -8.04 -5.44
C ILE A 420 5.92 -8.42 -5.22
N ASN A 421 5.31 -7.88 -4.16
CA ASN A 421 3.88 -8.08 -3.90
C ASN A 421 3.04 -7.36 -4.95
N GLN A 422 2.34 -8.11 -5.80
CA GLN A 422 1.57 -7.56 -6.92
C GLN A 422 0.12 -7.21 -6.53
N ALA A 423 -0.31 -7.49 -5.30
CA ALA A 423 -1.67 -7.21 -4.83
C ALA A 423 -1.82 -5.78 -4.30
N VAL A 424 -0.87 -5.33 -3.48
CA VAL A 424 -0.84 -4.01 -2.85
C VAL A 424 0.62 -3.64 -2.54
N GLY A 425 0.88 -2.38 -2.21
CA GLY A 425 2.20 -1.99 -1.70
C GLY A 425 2.55 -2.75 -0.43
N ASP A 426 3.79 -3.24 -0.36
CA ASP A 426 4.26 -4.14 0.68
C ASP A 426 5.63 -3.72 1.15
N ALA A 427 5.68 -3.07 2.31
CA ALA A 427 6.90 -2.46 2.81
C ALA A 427 8.04 -3.47 3.05
N LEU A 428 7.72 -4.73 3.40
CA LEU A 428 8.72 -5.77 3.63
C LEU A 428 9.26 -6.28 2.29
N SER A 429 8.37 -6.53 1.32
CA SER A 429 8.72 -6.88 -0.07
C SER A 429 9.55 -5.78 -0.73
N ASP A 430 9.13 -4.52 -0.63
CA ASP A 430 9.81 -3.35 -1.20
C ASP A 430 11.18 -3.11 -0.56
N MET A 431 11.30 -3.32 0.75
CA MET A 431 12.59 -3.28 1.43
C MET A 431 13.55 -4.33 0.83
N LEU A 432 13.10 -5.58 0.67
CA LEU A 432 13.91 -6.63 0.05
C LEU A 432 14.24 -6.33 -1.42
N LEU A 433 13.31 -5.76 -2.19
CA LEU A 433 13.55 -5.30 -3.55
C LEU A 433 14.67 -4.25 -3.59
N VAL A 434 14.64 -3.24 -2.73
CA VAL A 434 15.70 -2.22 -2.64
C VAL A 434 17.05 -2.87 -2.35
N GLU A 435 17.11 -3.78 -1.37
CA GLU A 435 18.37 -4.46 -1.01
C GLU A 435 18.92 -5.33 -2.15
N VAL A 436 18.06 -6.03 -2.90
CA VAL A 436 18.44 -6.73 -4.14
C VAL A 436 19.06 -5.75 -5.14
N ILE A 437 18.39 -4.62 -5.40
CA ILE A 437 18.85 -3.66 -6.42
C ILE A 437 20.20 -3.05 -6.03
N LEU A 438 20.36 -2.63 -4.77
CA LEU A 438 21.61 -2.05 -4.28
C LEU A 438 22.77 -3.06 -4.39
N ALA A 439 22.52 -4.34 -4.05
CA ALA A 439 23.52 -5.40 -4.18
C ALA A 439 23.91 -5.66 -5.65
N HIS A 440 22.95 -5.65 -6.58
CA HIS A 440 23.22 -5.83 -8.01
C HIS A 440 23.95 -4.65 -8.64
N LYS A 441 23.54 -3.42 -8.30
CA LYS A 441 24.17 -2.21 -8.81
C LYS A 441 25.50 -1.91 -8.11
N SER A 442 25.79 -2.56 -6.98
CA SER A 442 26.98 -2.32 -6.15
C SER A 442 27.11 -0.84 -5.76
N ILE A 443 25.98 -0.21 -5.42
CA ILE A 443 25.92 1.20 -5.03
C ILE A 443 25.54 1.37 -3.56
N THR A 444 26.07 2.42 -2.97
CA THR A 444 25.74 2.90 -1.62
C THR A 444 24.46 3.75 -1.64
N VAL A 445 23.92 4.05 -0.45
CA VAL A 445 22.78 4.98 -0.30
C VAL A 445 23.10 6.40 -0.79
N ASN A 446 24.36 6.82 -0.70
CA ASN A 446 24.79 8.13 -1.21
C ASN A 446 24.88 8.14 -2.74
N GLU A 447 25.35 7.06 -3.37
CA GLU A 447 25.33 6.94 -4.84
C GLU A 447 23.88 6.83 -5.36
N TRP A 448 23.01 6.13 -4.64
CA TRP A 448 21.57 6.12 -4.95
C TRP A 448 20.96 7.53 -4.84
N LEU A 449 21.26 8.28 -3.77
CA LEU A 449 20.83 9.67 -3.64
C LEU A 449 21.31 10.54 -4.82
N ASN A 450 22.53 10.30 -5.30
CA ASN A 450 23.13 11.09 -6.39
C ASN A 450 22.69 10.66 -7.80
N THR A 451 21.77 9.70 -7.94
CA THR A 451 21.16 9.36 -9.25
C THR A 451 20.47 10.55 -9.92
N TYR A 452 19.85 11.42 -9.12
CA TYR A 452 19.37 12.74 -9.51
C TYR A 452 19.25 13.64 -8.27
N ILE A 453 19.25 14.95 -8.47
CA ILE A 453 19.13 15.94 -7.39
C ILE A 453 17.68 16.43 -7.35
N ASP A 454 17.01 16.25 -6.21
CA ASP A 454 15.65 16.75 -6.04
C ASP A 454 15.60 18.26 -6.17
N LEU A 455 14.54 18.77 -6.82
CA LEU A 455 14.21 20.18 -6.72
C LEU A 455 13.87 20.51 -5.26
N PRO A 456 14.32 21.66 -4.72
CA PRO A 456 13.86 22.13 -3.42
C PRO A 456 12.34 22.14 -3.37
N ASN A 457 11.77 21.46 -2.38
CA ASN A 457 10.33 21.25 -2.26
C ASN A 457 9.87 21.44 -0.82
N ARG A 458 8.58 21.75 -0.65
CA ARG A 458 7.94 21.93 0.65
C ARG A 458 6.49 21.48 0.56
N LEU A 459 6.05 20.71 1.55
CA LEU A 459 4.64 20.33 1.75
C LEU A 459 4.13 21.08 2.99
N VAL A 460 2.94 21.70 2.90
CA VAL A 460 2.34 22.43 4.02
C VAL A 460 0.93 21.94 4.23
N ARG A 461 0.57 21.62 5.47
CA ARG A 461 -0.81 21.37 5.86
C ARG A 461 -1.48 22.69 6.23
N VAL A 462 -2.58 23.02 5.57
CA VAL A 462 -3.37 24.23 5.82
C VAL A 462 -4.73 23.83 6.38
N GLU A 463 -5.01 24.25 7.61
CA GLU A 463 -6.34 24.09 8.20
C GLU A 463 -7.31 25.07 7.54
N VAL A 464 -8.47 24.55 7.18
CA VAL A 464 -9.53 25.33 6.54
C VAL A 464 -10.86 25.01 7.23
N PRO A 465 -11.82 25.96 7.29
CA PRO A 465 -13.12 25.70 7.92
C PRO A 465 -13.93 24.59 7.25
N ASP A 466 -13.77 24.42 5.94
CA ASP A 466 -14.41 23.35 5.17
C ASP A 466 -13.57 23.01 3.94
N ARG A 467 -12.92 21.84 4.00
CA ARG A 467 -12.07 21.34 2.91
C ARG A 467 -12.84 21.01 1.64
N ASN A 468 -14.16 20.77 1.71
CA ASN A 468 -14.96 20.39 0.55
C ASN A 468 -15.13 21.53 -0.46
N ASN A 469 -14.82 22.77 -0.06
CA ASN A 469 -14.76 23.90 -0.98
C ASN A 469 -13.60 23.84 -1.97
N PHE A 470 -12.61 22.96 -1.73
CA PHE A 470 -11.42 22.78 -2.58
C PHE A 470 -11.59 21.56 -3.49
N THR A 471 -12.22 21.77 -4.64
CA THR A 471 -12.41 20.73 -5.65
C THR A 471 -11.40 20.88 -6.78
N THR A 472 -10.92 19.76 -7.32
CA THR A 472 -9.93 19.75 -8.40
C THR A 472 -10.58 19.59 -9.78
N VAL A 473 -9.91 20.07 -10.82
CA VAL A 473 -10.34 19.90 -12.22
C VAL A 473 -10.13 18.43 -12.65
N GLU A 474 -11.17 17.81 -13.17
CA GLU A 474 -11.12 16.44 -13.70
C GLU A 474 -10.07 16.30 -14.81
N GLY A 475 -9.41 15.14 -14.89
CA GLY A 475 -8.36 14.87 -15.88
C GLY A 475 -7.02 15.56 -15.61
N THR A 476 -6.94 16.46 -14.61
CA THR A 476 -5.68 17.13 -14.26
C THR A 476 -4.82 16.37 -13.25
N ALA A 477 -5.25 15.17 -12.80
CA ALA A 477 -4.58 14.41 -11.75
C ALA A 477 -4.38 15.24 -10.46
N GLU A 478 -5.43 15.96 -10.06
CA GLU A 478 -5.46 16.85 -8.89
C GLU A 478 -4.45 18.01 -8.92
N ARG A 479 -3.84 18.31 -10.08
CA ARG A 479 -2.85 19.39 -10.22
C ARG A 479 -3.46 20.78 -10.35
N ARG A 480 -4.77 20.88 -10.58
CA ARG A 480 -5.49 22.15 -10.74
C ARG A 480 -6.76 22.19 -9.91
N LEU A 481 -7.03 23.32 -9.27
CA LEU A 481 -8.27 23.60 -8.56
C LEU A 481 -9.36 24.11 -9.52
N ALA A 482 -10.55 23.53 -9.39
CA ALA A 482 -11.79 24.03 -9.97
C ALA A 482 -12.47 25.04 -9.02
N SER A 483 -12.39 24.80 -7.71
CA SER A 483 -12.92 25.64 -6.64
C SER A 483 -11.90 25.73 -5.49
N PRO A 484 -11.80 26.86 -4.76
CA PRO A 484 -12.50 28.13 -4.99
C PRO A 484 -12.04 28.83 -6.28
N ALA A 485 -12.96 29.59 -6.90
CA ALA A 485 -12.65 30.37 -8.09
C ALA A 485 -11.48 31.35 -7.82
N LYS A 486 -10.67 31.63 -8.85
CA LYS A 486 -9.45 32.47 -8.82
C LYS A 486 -8.24 31.89 -8.08
N VAL A 487 -8.38 30.91 -7.18
CA VAL A 487 -7.23 30.34 -6.44
C VAL A 487 -6.22 29.71 -7.39
N GLN A 488 -6.66 28.94 -8.39
CA GLN A 488 -5.76 28.36 -9.37
C GLN A 488 -5.00 29.42 -10.19
N GLN A 489 -5.64 30.53 -10.55
CA GLN A 489 -4.99 31.62 -11.28
C GLN A 489 -3.87 32.24 -10.43
N LEU A 490 -4.12 32.46 -9.13
CA LEU A 490 -3.10 32.97 -8.22
C LEU A 490 -1.93 32.01 -8.06
N ILE A 491 -2.18 30.69 -8.01
CA ILE A 491 -1.13 29.66 -8.01
C ILE A 491 -0.30 29.77 -9.29
N ASP A 492 -0.94 29.81 -10.46
CA ASP A 492 -0.27 29.89 -11.76
C ASP A 492 0.60 31.17 -11.87
N GLU A 493 0.09 32.33 -11.43
CA GLU A 493 0.83 33.61 -11.40
C GLU A 493 2.03 33.59 -10.46
N LEU A 494 1.91 32.94 -9.30
CA LEU A 494 3.04 32.78 -8.36
C LEU A 494 4.10 31.83 -8.89
N VAL A 495 3.66 30.69 -9.45
CA VAL A 495 4.55 29.68 -10.03
C VAL A 495 5.35 30.24 -11.20
N GLY A 496 4.73 31.05 -12.06
CA GLY A 496 5.37 31.67 -13.23
C GLY A 496 6.57 32.57 -12.89
N LYS A 497 6.74 32.98 -11.63
CA LYS A 497 7.86 33.80 -11.15
C LYS A 497 9.14 33.01 -10.89
N TYR A 498 9.08 31.67 -10.86
CA TYR A 498 10.20 30.80 -10.48
C TYR A 498 10.58 29.85 -11.62
N LYS A 499 11.88 29.74 -11.90
CA LYS A 499 12.40 28.74 -12.84
C LYS A 499 12.11 27.34 -12.31
N GLN A 500 11.47 26.49 -13.14
CA GLN A 500 11.01 25.15 -12.74
C GLN A 500 10.07 25.16 -11.53
N GLY A 501 9.42 26.30 -11.25
CA GLY A 501 8.39 26.39 -10.23
C GLY A 501 7.23 25.46 -10.54
N ARG A 502 6.71 24.79 -9.51
CA ARG A 502 5.48 23.98 -9.58
C ARG A 502 4.81 23.99 -8.21
N ALA A 503 3.53 24.27 -8.17
CA ALA A 503 2.70 24.19 -6.98
C ALA A 503 1.28 23.75 -7.37
N PHE A 504 0.61 23.09 -6.45
CA PHE A 504 -0.80 22.71 -6.53
C PHE A 504 -1.35 22.63 -5.12
N ALA A 505 -2.67 22.64 -4.97
CA ALA A 505 -3.33 22.44 -3.69
C ALA A 505 -4.51 21.49 -3.86
N ARG A 506 -4.77 20.64 -2.86
CA ARG A 506 -5.92 19.72 -2.85
C ARG A 506 -6.42 19.45 -1.43
N ALA A 507 -7.70 19.15 -1.29
CA ALA A 507 -8.23 18.65 -0.03
C ALA A 507 -7.56 17.31 0.36
N SER A 508 -7.18 17.18 1.63
CA SER A 508 -6.73 15.90 2.19
C SER A 508 -7.91 14.93 2.20
N GLY A 509 -7.68 13.66 1.84
CA GLY A 509 -8.71 12.61 1.88
C GLY A 509 -8.83 11.91 3.24
N THR A 510 -7.90 12.18 4.16
CA THR A 510 -7.77 11.49 5.45
C THR A 510 -7.84 12.42 6.65
N GLU A 511 -7.85 13.74 6.42
CA GLU A 511 -7.85 14.77 7.47
C GLU A 511 -8.67 15.98 7.02
N ASP A 512 -9.12 16.80 7.97
CA ASP A 512 -9.83 18.05 7.69
C ASP A 512 -8.86 19.20 7.39
N ALA A 513 -8.16 19.11 6.25
CA ALA A 513 -7.16 20.08 5.82
C ALA A 513 -6.99 20.11 4.30
N VAL A 514 -6.32 21.15 3.80
CA VAL A 514 -5.80 21.25 2.43
C VAL A 514 -4.29 21.07 2.47
N ARG A 515 -3.74 20.39 1.47
CA ARG A 515 -2.31 20.15 1.29
C ARG A 515 -1.77 20.91 0.09
#